data_AF-A0A9E0NJI3-F1
#
_entry.id   AF-A0A9E0NJI3-F1
#
_cell.length_a   1.000
_cell.length_b   1.000
_cell.length_c   1.000
_cell.angle_alpha   90.00
_cell.angle_beta   90.00
_cell.angle_gamma   90.00
#
_symmetry.space_group_name_H-M   'P 1'
#
loop_
_entity.id
_entity.type
_entity.pdbx_description
1 polymer ?
#
loop_
_entity_poly.entity_id
_entity_poly.type
_entity_poly.pdbx_seq_one_letter_code
_entity_poly.pdbx_strand_id
1 'polypeptide(L)'
;MATKTFPVEAGHILMFARSVGDGNRVYSDAEYAKTTEAGGIIAPPTFAQASAQFDPDYGLRPKIGQPWFGSGKNATGITRAPG
;
A
#
# COMPACT_ATOMS: atom_id res chain seq x y z
N MET A 1 12.16 -0.42 -18.72
CA MET A 1 13.20 0.10 -17.80
C MET A 1 12.47 0.69 -16.60
N ALA A 2 12.78 0.27 -15.37
CA ALA A 2 12.04 0.63 -14.16
C ALA A 2 11.98 2.15 -13.99
N THR A 3 10.82 2.77 -14.20
CA THR A 3 10.73 4.23 -14.24
C THR A 3 10.61 4.88 -12.88
N LYS A 4 10.43 4.17 -11.75
CA LYS A 4 10.25 4.84 -10.44
C LYS A 4 10.80 4.07 -9.25
N THR A 5 11.71 4.73 -8.53
CA THR A 5 12.16 4.35 -7.19
C THR A 5 10.98 4.36 -6.22
N PHE A 6 10.84 3.28 -5.44
CA PHE A 6 9.87 3.19 -4.35
C PHE A 6 10.60 3.36 -3.00
N PRO A 7 10.56 4.55 -2.38
CA PRO A 7 11.19 4.77 -1.08
C PRO A 7 10.47 3.99 0.01
N VAL A 8 11.26 3.26 0.81
CA VAL A 8 10.78 2.51 1.97
C VAL A 8 11.27 3.23 3.23
N GLU A 9 10.33 3.72 4.03
CA GLU A 9 10.61 4.48 5.24
C GLU A 9 9.62 4.09 6.35
N ALA A 10 10.03 4.24 7.61
CA ALA A 10 9.31 3.70 8.77
C ALA A 10 7.91 4.30 8.98
N GLY A 11 7.71 5.58 8.66
CA GLY A 11 6.41 6.24 8.68
C GLY A 11 5.43 5.65 7.68
N HIS A 12 5.87 5.36 6.45
CA HIS A 12 5.05 4.74 5.42
C HIS A 12 4.69 3.30 5.80
N ILE A 13 5.64 2.55 6.33
CA ILE A 13 5.41 1.22 6.90
C ILE A 13 4.34 1.28 8.01
N LEU A 14 4.47 2.22 8.95
CA LEU A 14 3.50 2.43 10.02
C LEU A 14 2.11 2.79 9.48
N MET A 15 2.02 3.72 8.53
CA MET A 15 0.76 4.13 7.92
C MET A 15 0.09 2.95 7.21
N PHE A 16 0.87 2.16 6.46
CA PHE A 16 0.36 0.99 5.75
C PHE A 16 -0.18 -0.05 6.73
N ALA A 17 0.59 -0.43 7.76
CA ALA A 17 0.17 -1.39 8.78
C ALA A 17 -1.16 -0.98 9.43
N ARG A 18 -1.31 0.30 9.80
CA ARG A 18 -2.57 0.86 10.32
C ARG A 18 -3.72 0.80 9.32
N SER A 19 -3.45 1.07 8.03
CA SER A 19 -4.49 1.07 6.99
C SER A 19 -5.12 -0.30 6.74
N VAL A 20 -4.36 -1.38 6.98
CA VAL A 20 -4.82 -2.77 6.84
C VAL A 20 -5.20 -3.40 8.17
N GLY A 21 -5.14 -2.66 9.28
CA GLY A 21 -5.49 -3.14 10.61
C GLY A 21 -4.50 -4.15 11.21
N ASP A 22 -3.25 -4.17 10.73
CA ASP A 22 -2.22 -5.05 11.28
C ASP A 22 -1.48 -4.35 12.44
N GLY A 23 -1.72 -4.85 13.65
CA GLY A 23 -1.18 -4.30 14.89
C GLY A 23 0.19 -4.86 15.30
N ASN A 24 0.87 -5.63 14.44
CA ASN A 24 2.16 -6.21 14.81
C ASN A 24 3.20 -5.11 15.09
N ARG A 25 3.80 -5.17 16.29
CA ARG A 25 4.75 -4.18 16.79
C ARG A 25 6.03 -4.10 15.96
N VAL A 26 6.41 -5.18 15.26
CA VAL A 26 7.62 -5.20 14.40
C VAL A 26 7.60 -4.14 13.29
N TYR A 27 6.43 -3.59 12.95
CA TYR A 27 6.30 -2.56 11.92
C TYR A 27 6.48 -1.12 12.43
N SER A 28 6.64 -0.91 13.74
CA SER A 28 6.63 0.46 14.31
C SER A 28 7.46 0.66 15.57
N ASP A 29 7.75 -0.40 16.32
CA ASP A 29 8.53 -0.37 17.55
C ASP A 29 9.94 -0.91 17.26
N ALA A 30 10.88 0.01 17.03
CA ALA A 30 12.26 -0.35 16.69
C ALA A 30 12.98 -1.10 17.81
N GLU A 31 12.70 -0.77 19.09
CA GLU A 31 13.33 -1.46 20.22
C GLU A 31 12.78 -2.87 20.38
N TYR A 32 11.47 -3.06 20.22
CA TYR A 32 10.89 -4.40 20.17
C TYR A 32 11.43 -5.21 18.99
N ALA A 33 11.46 -4.61 17.78
CA ALA A 33 11.88 -5.32 16.57
C ALA A 33 13.32 -5.85 16.66
N LYS A 34 14.23 -5.13 17.32
CA LYS A 34 15.61 -5.59 17.60
C LYS A 34 15.67 -6.88 18.42
N THR A 35 14.65 -7.15 19.26
CA THR A 35 14.56 -8.38 20.05
C THR A 35 13.98 -9.57 19.28
N THR A 36 13.57 -9.36 18.03
CA THR A 36 13.00 -10.39 17.15
C THR A 36 13.97 -10.74 16.02
N GLU A 37 13.65 -11.78 15.25
CA GLU A 37 14.40 -12.15 14.03
C GLU A 37 14.48 -11.00 12.99
N ALA A 38 13.51 -10.09 13.00
CA ALA A 38 13.49 -8.95 12.09
C ALA A 38 14.69 -8.00 12.30
N GLY A 39 15.26 -7.92 13.51
CA GLY A 39 16.42 -7.08 13.84
C GLY A 39 16.20 -5.56 13.73
N GLY A 40 15.03 -5.12 13.27
CA GLY A 40 14.65 -3.74 13.02
C GLY A 40 13.25 -3.67 12.38
N ILE A 41 12.77 -2.46 12.10
CA ILE A 41 11.46 -2.29 11.46
C ILE A 41 11.48 -2.89 10.06
N ILE A 42 10.52 -3.77 9.77
CA ILE A 42 10.31 -4.38 8.46
C ILE A 42 8.98 -3.96 7.87
N ALA A 43 8.84 -4.09 6.56
CA ALA A 43 7.59 -3.83 5.87
C ALA A 43 6.61 -5.02 5.99
N PRO A 44 5.29 -4.80 6.17
CA PRO A 44 4.29 -5.85 6.08
C PRO A 44 4.35 -6.62 4.76
N PRO A 45 3.95 -7.91 4.72
CA PRO A 45 4.07 -8.75 3.52
C PRO A 45 3.42 -8.16 2.24
N THR A 46 2.37 -7.35 2.39
CA THR A 46 1.65 -6.71 1.27
C THR A 46 2.04 -5.26 1.03
N PHE A 47 3.02 -4.71 1.77
CA PHE A 47 3.45 -3.30 1.67
C PHE A 47 3.86 -2.88 0.26
N ALA A 48 4.42 -3.80 -0.53
CA ALA A 48 4.80 -3.55 -1.92
C ALA A 48 3.63 -3.03 -2.78
N GLN A 49 2.37 -3.27 -2.41
CA GLN A 49 1.21 -2.71 -3.10
C GLN A 49 1.18 -1.17 -3.04
N ALA A 50 1.76 -0.54 -2.02
CA ALA A 50 1.84 0.91 -1.93
C ALA A 50 2.72 1.52 -3.04
N SER A 51 3.61 0.73 -3.66
CA SER A 51 4.41 1.18 -4.81
C SER A 51 3.57 1.60 -6.02
N ALA A 52 2.32 1.12 -6.12
CA ALA A 52 1.36 1.52 -7.13
C ALA A 52 1.20 3.05 -7.21
N GLN A 53 1.32 3.76 -6.09
CA GLN A 53 1.16 5.21 -6.05
C GLN A 53 2.37 5.95 -6.63
N PHE A 54 3.52 5.29 -6.74
CA PHE A 54 4.73 5.91 -7.26
C PHE A 54 4.69 5.92 -8.78
N ASP A 55 4.41 4.80 -9.45
CA ASP A 55 4.18 4.67 -10.90
C ASP A 55 2.93 5.47 -11.38
N PRO A 56 3.02 6.39 -12.37
CA PRO A 56 1.86 7.20 -12.78
C PRO A 56 0.93 6.43 -13.72
N ASP A 57 1.44 5.37 -14.34
CA ASP A 57 0.80 4.59 -15.37
C ASP A 57 0.21 3.31 -14.79
N TYR A 58 0.63 2.91 -13.58
CA TYR A 58 0.16 1.73 -12.87
C TYR A 58 -1.37 1.66 -12.78
N GLY A 59 -1.92 0.49 -13.14
CA GLY A 59 -3.36 0.28 -13.22
C GLY A 59 -4.08 0.40 -11.87
N LEU A 60 -3.38 0.15 -10.76
CA LEU A 60 -3.94 0.30 -9.41
C LEU A 60 -3.69 1.70 -8.79
N ARG A 61 -3.33 2.70 -9.59
CA ARG A 61 -3.29 4.10 -9.14
C ARG A 61 -4.52 4.85 -9.64
N PRO A 62 -5.32 5.48 -8.75
CA PRO A 62 -6.38 6.38 -9.18
C PRO A 62 -5.84 7.51 -10.05
N LYS A 63 -6.50 7.76 -11.18
CA LYS A 63 -6.15 8.82 -12.13
C LYS A 63 -7.21 9.92 -12.06
N ILE A 64 -6.77 11.18 -11.94
CA ILE A 64 -7.68 12.33 -11.86
C ILE A 64 -8.54 12.37 -13.12
N GLY A 65 -9.85 12.48 -12.95
CA GLY A 65 -10.83 12.53 -14.06
C GLY A 65 -11.13 11.19 -14.72
N GLN A 66 -10.61 10.06 -14.21
CA GLN A 66 -10.87 8.72 -14.74
C GLN A 66 -11.69 7.89 -13.74
N PRO A 67 -12.56 6.98 -14.22
CA PRO A 67 -13.20 5.98 -13.35
C PRO A 67 -12.15 5.15 -12.61
N TRP A 68 -12.39 4.87 -11.33
CA TRP A 68 -11.49 4.05 -10.51
C TRP A 68 -12.16 2.72 -10.14
N PHE A 69 -11.39 1.63 -10.19
CA PHE A 69 -11.87 0.32 -9.78
C PHE A 69 -12.22 0.34 -8.29
N GLY A 70 -13.50 0.23 -7.95
CA GLY A 70 -13.98 0.33 -6.58
C GLY A 70 -14.33 1.75 -6.11
N SER A 71 -14.16 2.79 -6.95
CA SER A 71 -14.85 4.07 -6.70
C SER A 71 -16.32 3.89 -7.06
N GLY A 72 -17.08 3.29 -6.15
CA GLY A 72 -18.51 3.21 -6.31
C GLY A 72 -19.11 4.60 -6.34
N LYS A 73 -19.51 5.08 -7.53
CA LYS A 73 -20.58 6.09 -7.61
C LYS A 73 -21.90 5.51 -7.07
N ASN A 74 -22.06 4.19 -7.16
CA ASN A 74 -23.20 3.40 -6.68
C ASN A 74 -22.72 2.23 -5.81
N ALA A 75 -23.61 1.64 -4.98
CA ALA A 75 -23.31 0.40 -4.25
C ALA A 75 -22.91 -0.69 -5.25
N THR A 76 -21.69 -1.23 -5.10
CA THR A 76 -20.92 -2.01 -6.10
C THR A 76 -20.33 -1.12 -7.22
N GLY A 77 -19.10 -0.63 -7.01
CA GLY A 77 -18.39 0.23 -7.95
C GLY A 77 -17.88 -0.44 -9.23
N ILE A 78 -18.59 -1.45 -9.74
CA ILE A 78 -18.27 -2.15 -10.98
C ILE A 78 -19.34 -1.79 -12.01
N THR A 79 -18.97 -0.99 -13.01
CA THR A 79 -19.77 -0.84 -14.23
C THR A 79 -19.42 -2.00 -15.16
N ARG A 80 -20.31 -2.99 -15.31
CA ARG A 80 -20.15 -4.04 -16.32
C ARG A 80 -20.43 -3.45 -17.71
N ALA A 81 -19.61 -3.82 -18.70
CA ALA A 81 -19.92 -3.52 -20.10
C ALA A 81 -21.20 -4.29 -20.52
N PRO A 82 -22.04 -3.72 -21.40
CA PRO A 82 -23.13 -4.47 -22.01
C PRO A 82 -22.54 -5.65 -22.80
N GLY A 83 -23.11 -6.83 -22.57
CA GLY A 83 -22.79 -8.04 -23.33
C GLY A 83 -23.42 -8.02 -24.71
#